data_AF-A0A9D9VBX8-F1
#
_entry.id   AF-A0A9D9VBX8-F1
#
_cell.length_a   1.000
_cell.length_b   1.000
_cell.length_c   1.000
_cell.angle_alpha   90.00
_cell.angle_beta   90.00
_cell.angle_gamma   90.00
#
_symmetry.space_group_name_H-M   'P 1'
#
loop_
_entity.id
_entity.type
_entity.pdbx_description
1 polymer ?
#
loop_
_entity_poly.entity_id
_entity_poly.type
_entity_poly.pdbx_seq_one_letter_code
_entity_poly.pdbx_strand_id
1 'polypeptide(L)'
;MDDEDRIRFIHDLYEFNDLNPVLNLGLSLKNKSNEVGLPYFRKNKRENLVEILAFCMMDNHFHLMIRSVSENGITEFMRKLGTGYTNYFNKKYERNGALFQGKFKSVHIEKDAHLMYLPIYIHFNPLDFQFPEWRKGKIKNSKKAIEFLGEYRWSSYMDYTGQKN
;
A
#
# COMPACT_ATOMS: atom_id res chain seq x y z
N MET A 1 -7.62 -11.40 -7.34
CA MET A 1 -6.98 -10.95 -6.10
C MET A 1 -7.99 -11.09 -4.99
N ASP A 2 -7.66 -11.83 -3.95
CA ASP A 2 -8.50 -12.02 -2.76
C ASP A 2 -7.99 -11.19 -1.57
N ASP A 3 -8.63 -11.29 -0.40
CA ASP A 3 -8.25 -10.55 0.80
C ASP A 3 -6.88 -10.97 1.34
N GLU A 4 -6.48 -12.23 1.17
CA GLU A 4 -5.16 -12.71 1.59
C GLU A 4 -4.07 -12.06 0.74
N ASP A 5 -4.30 -11.88 -0.55
CA ASP A 5 -3.39 -11.14 -1.43
C ASP A 5 -3.25 -9.67 -1.00
N ARG A 6 -4.35 -9.03 -0.60
CA ARG A 6 -4.33 -7.63 -0.13
C ARG A 6 -3.57 -7.50 1.19
N ILE A 7 -3.84 -8.40 2.14
CA ILE A 7 -3.08 -8.48 3.40
C ILE A 7 -1.60 -8.69 3.09
N ARG A 8 -1.29 -9.59 2.15
CA ARG A 8 0.08 -9.86 1.74
C ARG A 8 0.74 -8.63 1.14
N PHE A 9 0.06 -7.90 0.27
CA PHE A 9 0.59 -6.68 -0.32
C PHE A 9 0.93 -5.63 0.75
N ILE A 10 0.03 -5.42 1.72
CA ILE A 10 0.25 -4.43 2.79
C ILE A 10 1.38 -4.87 3.72
N HIS A 11 1.44 -6.16 4.07
CA HIS A 11 2.59 -6.75 4.77
C HIS A 11 3.90 -6.44 4.03
N ASP A 12 3.91 -6.65 2.71
CA ASP A 12 5.07 -6.47 1.84
C ASP A 12 5.50 -4.99 1.73
N LEU A 13 4.58 -4.01 1.90
CA LEU A 13 4.93 -2.59 2.02
C LEU A 13 5.90 -2.34 3.18
N TYR A 14 5.71 -3.03 4.30
CA TYR A 14 6.59 -2.87 5.45
C TYR A 14 7.80 -3.80 5.36
N GLU A 15 7.62 -5.04 4.93
CA GLU A 15 8.70 -6.03 4.94
C GLU A 15 9.80 -5.76 3.91
N PHE A 16 9.44 -5.22 2.75
CA PHE A 16 10.41 -4.84 1.73
C PHE A 16 10.97 -3.43 1.91
N ASN A 17 10.45 -2.65 2.86
CA ASN A 17 10.97 -1.33 3.22
C ASN A 17 12.11 -1.42 4.25
N ASP A 18 13.20 -2.04 3.85
CA ASP A 18 14.43 -2.18 4.63
C ASP A 18 15.60 -2.24 3.65
N LEU A 19 16.76 -1.65 3.97
CA LEU A 19 17.98 -1.80 3.17
C LEU A 19 18.46 -3.25 3.17
N ASN A 20 18.26 -3.96 4.29
CA ASN A 20 18.69 -5.34 4.43
C ASN A 20 17.84 -6.29 3.57
N PRO A 21 18.44 -7.38 3.05
CA PRO A 21 17.69 -8.43 2.38
C PRO A 21 16.61 -9.03 3.30
N VAL A 22 15.47 -9.34 2.73
CA VAL A 22 14.43 -10.10 3.43
C VAL A 22 14.83 -11.57 3.42
N LEU A 23 15.14 -12.12 4.59
CA LEU A 23 15.44 -13.56 4.73
C LEU A 23 14.18 -14.37 4.43
N ASN A 24 14.35 -15.44 3.65
CA ASN A 24 13.31 -16.32 3.10
C ASN A 24 11.98 -16.29 3.86
N LEU A 25 11.01 -15.61 3.27
CA LEU A 25 9.65 -15.49 3.78
C LEU A 25 8.81 -16.74 3.51
N GLY A 26 9.40 -17.93 3.75
CA GLY A 26 8.68 -19.21 3.78
C GLY A 26 7.78 -19.36 5.00
N LEU A 27 7.81 -18.40 5.92
CA LEU A 27 6.98 -18.36 7.11
C LEU A 27 6.23 -17.03 7.21
N SER A 28 4.97 -17.14 7.65
CA SER A 28 4.19 -16.14 8.39
C SER A 28 2.89 -15.62 7.73
N LEU A 29 2.11 -16.50 7.10
CA LEU A 29 0.63 -16.38 7.09
C LEU A 29 -0.04 -17.53 7.88
N LYS A 30 0.74 -18.33 8.63
CA LYS A 30 0.19 -19.38 9.51
C LYS A 30 -0.45 -18.82 10.79
N ASN A 31 -0.22 -17.55 11.12
CA ASN A 31 -0.95 -16.88 12.19
C ASN A 31 -2.15 -16.16 11.57
N LYS A 32 -3.34 -16.68 11.86
CA LYS A 32 -4.66 -16.10 11.52
C LYS A 32 -4.95 -14.81 12.31
N SER A 33 -4.01 -13.87 12.37
CA SER A 33 -4.31 -12.53 12.88
C SER A 33 -4.86 -11.70 11.73
N ASN A 34 -6.10 -11.23 11.86
CA ASN A 34 -6.73 -10.29 10.93
C ASN A 34 -6.17 -8.86 11.05
N GLU A 35 -5.07 -8.67 11.81
CA GLU A 35 -4.45 -7.37 12.03
C GLU A 35 -3.43 -7.08 10.93
N VAL A 36 -3.54 -5.91 10.32
CA VAL A 36 -2.58 -5.37 9.35
C VAL A 36 -1.41 -4.74 10.13
N GLY A 37 -0.70 -5.57 10.90
CA GLY A 37 0.40 -5.15 11.78
C GLY A 37 1.77 -5.64 11.34
N LEU A 38 2.83 -4.94 11.76
CA LEU A 38 4.23 -5.27 11.49
C LEU A 38 4.54 -6.75 11.84
N PRO A 39 5.09 -7.56 10.93
CA PRO A 39 5.37 -8.96 11.20
C PRO A 39 6.60 -9.09 12.10
N TYR A 40 6.48 -9.93 13.12
CA TYR A 40 7.51 -10.71 13.80
C TYR A 40 8.92 -10.10 13.94
N PHE A 41 9.27 -9.74 15.19
CA PHE A 41 10.60 -9.43 15.74
C PHE A 41 11.80 -9.77 14.83
N ARG A 42 12.19 -8.82 13.95
CA ARG A 42 13.56 -8.75 13.47
C ARG A 42 14.44 -8.30 14.64
N LYS A 43 15.49 -9.07 14.91
CA LYS A 43 16.45 -8.81 16.00
C LYS A 43 17.31 -7.55 15.73
N ASN A 44 17.34 -7.08 14.48
CA ASN A 44 18.10 -5.92 14.05
C ASN A 44 17.19 -4.71 13.83
N LYS A 45 17.72 -3.52 14.11
CA LYS A 45 17.07 -2.25 13.79
C LYS A 45 16.80 -2.18 12.29
N ARG A 46 15.57 -1.84 11.90
CA ARG A 46 15.24 -1.63 10.48
C ARG A 46 15.91 -0.37 9.96
N GLU A 47 16.48 -0.48 8.78
CA GLU A 47 17.03 0.66 8.03
C GLU A 47 16.10 0.93 6.86
N ASN A 48 15.11 1.79 7.05
CA ASN A 48 14.07 2.00 6.04
C ASN A 48 14.66 2.59 4.75
N LEU A 49 14.10 2.18 3.60
CA LEU A 49 14.41 2.76 2.29
C LEU A 49 13.60 4.04 2.06
N VAL A 50 12.34 3.99 2.48
CA VAL A 50 11.38 5.07 2.37
C VAL A 50 10.58 5.23 3.66
N GLU A 51 10.00 6.39 3.85
CA GLU A 51 8.86 6.54 4.74
C GLU A 51 7.57 6.46 3.93
N ILE A 52 6.62 5.65 4.41
CA ILE A 52 5.29 5.53 3.81
C ILE A 52 4.37 6.52 4.53
N LEU A 53 3.97 7.57 3.82
CA LEU A 53 3.12 8.62 4.36
C LEU A 53 1.65 8.30 4.15
N ALA A 54 1.27 7.73 3.00
CA ALA A 54 -0.07 7.23 2.74
C ALA A 54 -0.04 6.11 1.69
N PHE A 55 -0.98 5.18 1.79
CA PHE A 55 -1.22 4.15 0.79
C PHE A 55 -2.71 3.88 0.59
N CYS A 56 -3.04 3.40 -0.60
CA CYS A 56 -4.32 2.80 -0.94
C CYS A 56 -4.11 1.69 -1.98
N MET A 57 -4.51 0.46 -1.65
CA MET A 57 -4.52 -0.68 -2.57
C MET A 57 -5.91 -0.82 -3.15
N MET A 58 -6.03 -0.77 -4.47
CA MET A 58 -7.27 -1.01 -5.24
C MET A 58 -7.23 -2.41 -5.85
N ASP A 59 -8.30 -2.84 -6.53
CA ASP A 59 -8.37 -4.19 -7.11
C ASP A 59 -7.39 -4.43 -8.27
N ASN A 60 -7.02 -3.37 -9.00
CA ASN A 60 -6.20 -3.44 -10.20
C ASN A 60 -4.95 -2.53 -10.17
N HIS A 61 -4.79 -1.71 -9.13
CA HIS A 61 -3.63 -0.82 -8.97
C HIS A 61 -3.49 -0.39 -7.51
N PHE A 62 -2.45 0.37 -7.19
CA PHE A 62 -2.25 0.96 -5.87
C PHE A 62 -1.65 2.35 -5.99
N HIS A 63 -1.83 3.16 -4.95
CA HIS A 63 -1.24 4.49 -4.80
C HIS A 63 -0.40 4.53 -3.53
N LEU A 64 0.79 5.13 -3.64
CA LEU A 64 1.69 5.36 -2.51
C LEU A 64 2.15 6.82 -2.50
N MET A 65 2.13 7.41 -1.32
CA MET A 65 2.83 8.66 -1.02
C MET A 65 4.00 8.32 -0.11
N ILE A 66 5.21 8.49 -0.62
CA ILE A 66 6.44 8.03 0.02
C ILE A 66 7.51 9.11 -0.04
N ARG A 67 8.36 9.14 0.99
CA ARG A 67 9.56 10.00 1.06
C ARG A 67 10.80 9.11 1.07
N SER A 68 11.76 9.36 0.18
CA SER A 68 13.04 8.64 0.20
C SER A 68 13.82 9.01 1.47
N VAL A 69 14.32 8.02 2.19
CA VAL A 69 15.21 8.24 3.36
C VAL A 69 16.59 7.59 3.20
N SER A 70 16.79 6.85 2.11
CA SER A 70 18.10 6.35 1.66
C SER A 70 18.39 6.78 0.21
N GLU A 71 19.65 6.66 -0.18
CA GLU A 71 20.07 6.84 -1.57
C GLU A 71 19.37 5.81 -2.47
N ASN A 72 18.75 6.26 -3.57
CA ASN A 72 17.94 5.43 -4.47
C ASN A 72 16.79 4.66 -3.77
N GLY A 73 16.37 5.09 -2.58
CA GLY A 73 15.45 4.35 -1.71
C GLY A 73 14.11 4.01 -2.35
N ILE A 74 13.50 4.95 -3.09
CA ILE A 74 12.23 4.70 -3.80
C ILE A 74 12.38 3.59 -4.85
N THR A 75 13.41 3.67 -5.68
CA THR A 75 13.67 2.69 -6.74
C THR A 75 13.89 1.30 -6.16
N GLU A 76 14.71 1.21 -5.12
CA GLU A 76 15.02 -0.04 -4.46
C GLU A 76 13.80 -0.63 -3.73
N PHE A 77 13.03 0.21 -3.04
CA PHE A 77 11.79 -0.19 -2.38
C PHE A 77 10.78 -0.75 -3.39
N MET A 78 10.52 -0.02 -4.48
CA MET A 78 9.58 -0.47 -5.52
C MET A 78 10.05 -1.74 -6.22
N ARG A 79 11.36 -1.92 -6.41
CA ARG A 79 11.95 -3.15 -6.94
C ARG A 79 11.69 -4.33 -6.01
N LYS A 80 12.00 -4.19 -4.71
CA LYS A 80 11.82 -5.25 -3.72
C LYS A 80 10.34 -5.62 -3.55
N LEU A 81 9.47 -4.63 -3.40
CA LEU A 81 8.01 -4.81 -3.32
C LEU A 81 7.47 -5.51 -4.57
N GLY A 82 7.80 -4.97 -5.74
CA GLY A 82 7.30 -5.49 -7.02
C GLY A 82 7.72 -6.92 -7.29
N THR A 83 9.01 -7.24 -7.08
CA THR A 83 9.54 -8.60 -7.24
C THR A 83 8.96 -9.56 -6.21
N GLY A 84 8.95 -9.16 -4.93
CA GLY A 84 8.47 -10.01 -3.84
C GLY A 84 7.00 -10.37 -3.99
N TYR A 85 6.14 -9.39 -4.26
CA TYR A 85 4.71 -9.61 -4.44
C TYR A 85 4.41 -10.40 -5.72
N THR A 86 5.11 -10.12 -6.83
CA THR A 86 4.97 -10.90 -8.07
C THR A 86 5.32 -12.37 -7.83
N ASN A 87 6.42 -12.65 -7.14
CA ASN A 87 6.84 -14.02 -6.83
C ASN A 87 5.82 -14.75 -5.95
N TYR A 88 5.28 -14.08 -4.92
CA TYR A 88 4.20 -14.62 -4.10
C TYR A 88 2.97 -14.96 -4.95
N PHE A 89 2.48 -13.98 -5.71
CA PHE A 89 1.24 -14.12 -6.48
C PHE A 89 1.35 -15.21 -7.55
N ASN A 90 2.47 -15.22 -8.27
CA ASN A 90 2.75 -16.25 -9.27
C ASN A 90 2.83 -17.64 -8.66
N LYS A 91 3.45 -17.78 -7.48
CA LYS A 91 3.52 -19.07 -6.77
C LYS A 91 2.14 -19.52 -6.27
N LYS A 92 1.34 -18.62 -5.70
CA LYS A 92 0.00 -18.93 -5.16
C LYS A 92 -0.97 -19.37 -6.26
N TYR A 93 -0.93 -18.69 -7.41
CA TYR A 93 -1.87 -18.91 -8.51
C TYR A 93 -1.29 -19.72 -9.67
N GLU A 94 -0.12 -20.35 -9.50
CA GLU A 94 0.58 -21.13 -10.54
C GLU A 94 0.75 -20.36 -11.86
N ARG A 95 0.98 -19.04 -11.75
CA ARG A 95 1.19 -18.14 -12.90
C ARG A 95 2.67 -18.00 -13.20
N ASN A 96 2.97 -17.63 -14.44
CA ASN A 96 4.30 -17.23 -14.87
C ASN A 96 4.27 -15.83 -15.51
N GLY A 97 5.42 -15.16 -15.51
CA GLY A 97 5.59 -13.86 -16.14
C GLY A 97 5.29 -12.66 -15.23
N ALA A 98 5.10 -11.50 -15.85
CA ALA A 98 4.91 -10.24 -15.13
C ALA A 98 3.50 -10.13 -14.53
N LEU A 99 3.41 -9.67 -13.28
CA LEU A 99 2.14 -9.32 -12.64
C LEU A 99 1.73 -7.88 -12.93
N PHE A 100 2.68 -6.94 -12.84
CA PHE A 100 2.44 -5.52 -13.05
C PHE A 100 2.59 -5.12 -14.52
N GLN A 101 1.78 -4.15 -14.96
CA GLN A 101 1.76 -3.64 -16.34
C GLN A 101 2.88 -2.63 -16.64
N GLY A 102 4.11 -2.95 -16.24
CA GLY A 102 5.31 -2.15 -16.50
C GLY A 102 5.87 -1.43 -15.27
N LYS A 103 6.65 -0.37 -15.52
CA LYS A 103 7.31 0.42 -14.49
C LYS A 103 6.30 1.26 -13.70
N PHE A 104 6.59 1.52 -12.43
CA PHE A 104 5.81 2.45 -11.64
C PHE A 104 5.87 3.87 -12.24
N LYS A 105 4.79 4.62 -12.09
CA LYS A 105 4.76 6.05 -12.41
C LYS A 105 5.05 6.82 -11.13
N SER A 106 5.78 7.93 -11.24
CA SER A 106 6.08 8.80 -10.11
C SER A 106 5.87 10.26 -10.50
N VAL A 107 5.40 11.04 -9.54
CA VAL A 107 5.22 12.49 -9.65
C VAL A 107 5.86 13.10 -8.41
N HIS A 108 6.83 13.98 -8.61
CA HIS A 108 7.50 14.67 -7.50
C HIS A 108 6.57 15.76 -6.92
N ILE A 109 6.60 15.92 -5.60
CA ILE A 109 5.77 16.90 -4.90
C ILE A 109 6.66 18.11 -4.58
N GLU A 110 6.42 19.22 -5.28
CA GLU A 110 7.23 20.44 -5.15
C GLU A 110 6.55 21.54 -4.33
N LYS A 111 5.25 21.39 -4.04
CA LYS A 111 4.43 22.42 -3.39
C LYS A 111 3.65 21.84 -2.22
N ASP A 112 3.61 22.58 -1.11
CA ASP A 112 2.88 22.18 0.10
C ASP A 112 1.38 21.98 -0.17
N ALA A 113 0.77 22.80 -1.03
CA ALA A 113 -0.63 22.62 -1.41
C ALA A 113 -0.88 21.25 -2.08
N HIS A 114 0.07 20.77 -2.89
CA HIS A 114 -0.02 19.43 -3.48
C HIS A 114 0.18 18.35 -2.41
N LEU A 115 1.14 18.56 -1.50
CA LEU A 115 1.38 17.67 -0.36
C LEU A 115 0.14 17.50 0.52
N MET A 116 -0.59 18.58 0.80
CA MET A 116 -1.81 18.56 1.63
C MET A 116 -2.99 17.87 0.94
N TYR A 117 -3.10 18.02 -0.39
CA TYR A 117 -4.19 17.44 -1.16
C TYR A 117 -3.99 15.94 -1.42
N LEU A 118 -2.75 15.49 -1.59
CA LEU A 118 -2.47 14.15 -2.09
C LEU A 118 -2.96 13.01 -1.18
N PRO A 119 -2.85 13.06 0.16
CA PRO A 119 -3.43 12.04 1.03
C PRO A 119 -4.94 11.88 0.81
N ILE A 120 -5.67 13.00 0.71
CA ILE A 120 -7.12 13.00 0.44
C ILE A 120 -7.39 12.31 -0.90
N TYR A 121 -6.65 12.68 -1.95
CA TYR A 121 -6.80 12.03 -3.25
C TYR A 121 -6.55 10.52 -3.18
N ILE A 122 -5.46 10.09 -2.51
CA ILE A 122 -5.08 8.69 -2.34
C ILE A 122 -6.19 7.93 -1.62
N HIS A 123 -6.61 8.40 -0.45
CA HIS A 123 -7.63 7.75 0.37
C HIS A 123 -9.02 7.78 -0.26
N PHE A 124 -9.31 8.73 -1.16
CA PHE A 124 -10.61 8.80 -1.83
C PHE A 124 -10.68 7.94 -3.09
N ASN A 125 -9.56 7.37 -3.60
CA ASN A 125 -9.60 6.45 -4.75
C ASN A 125 -10.62 5.30 -4.61
N PRO A 126 -10.80 4.66 -3.44
CA PRO A 126 -11.81 3.62 -3.25
C PRO A 126 -13.24 4.09 -3.54
N LEU A 127 -13.54 5.38 -3.43
CA LEU A 127 -14.85 5.93 -3.80
C LEU A 127 -15.20 5.67 -5.26
N ASP A 128 -14.23 5.37 -6.14
CA ASP A 128 -14.51 4.93 -7.52
C ASP A 128 -15.42 3.70 -7.58
N PHE A 129 -15.44 2.84 -6.55
CA PHE A 129 -16.25 1.63 -6.53
C PHE A 129 -17.73 1.89 -6.26
N GLN A 130 -18.06 2.84 -5.38
CA GLN A 130 -19.43 3.07 -4.91
C GLN A 130 -19.97 4.48 -5.16
N PHE A 131 -19.10 5.47 -5.32
CA PHE A 131 -19.43 6.89 -5.46
C PHE A 131 -18.66 7.57 -6.61
N PRO A 132 -18.59 7.00 -7.82
CA PRO A 132 -17.73 7.48 -8.91
C PRO A 132 -17.99 8.93 -9.34
N GLU A 133 -19.13 9.52 -8.96
CA GLU A 133 -19.40 10.95 -9.14
C GLU A 133 -18.42 11.87 -8.40
N TRP A 134 -17.68 11.38 -7.40
CA TRP A 134 -16.74 12.17 -6.60
C TRP A 134 -15.65 12.81 -7.47
N ARG A 135 -15.25 12.13 -8.55
CA ARG A 135 -14.31 12.63 -9.57
C ARG A 135 -14.80 13.90 -10.26
N LYS A 136 -16.12 14.13 -10.27
CA LYS A 136 -16.76 15.33 -10.82
C LYS A 136 -17.03 16.39 -9.76
N GLY A 137 -16.46 16.23 -8.55
CA GLY A 137 -16.68 17.12 -7.41
C GLY A 137 -18.10 17.05 -6.83
N LYS A 138 -18.82 15.94 -7.05
CA LYS A 138 -20.17 15.72 -6.55
C LYS A 138 -20.17 14.51 -5.65
N ILE A 139 -20.79 14.59 -4.47
CA ILE A 139 -21.10 13.42 -3.64
C ILE A 139 -22.50 13.64 -3.09
N LYS A 140 -23.46 12.78 -3.47
CA LYS A 140 -24.86 12.96 -3.04
C LYS A 140 -25.04 12.71 -1.55
N ASN A 141 -24.33 11.71 -1.01
CA ASN A 141 -24.38 11.34 0.39
C ASN A 141 -22.96 11.24 0.96
N SER A 142 -22.45 12.38 1.42
CA SER A 142 -21.10 12.49 1.98
C SER A 142 -20.91 11.60 3.21
N LYS A 143 -21.95 11.44 4.04
CA LYS A 143 -21.90 10.57 5.22
C LYS A 143 -21.61 9.12 4.85
N LYS A 144 -22.34 8.57 3.87
CA LYS A 144 -22.12 7.20 3.39
C LYS A 144 -20.75 7.02 2.73
N ALA A 145 -20.27 8.04 2.00
CA ALA A 145 -18.94 7.99 1.39
C ALA A 145 -17.84 7.90 2.46
N ILE A 146 -17.93 8.71 3.52
CA ILE A 146 -16.98 8.69 4.64
C ILE A 146 -17.04 7.36 5.40
N GLU A 147 -18.24 6.83 5.65
CA GLU A 147 -18.44 5.53 6.29
C GLU A 147 -17.78 4.41 5.49
N PHE A 148 -18.00 4.38 4.17
CA PHE A 148 -17.35 3.42 3.28
C PHE A 148 -15.81 3.54 3.30
N LEU A 149 -15.26 4.77 3.32
CA LEU A 149 -13.80 4.95 3.45
C LEU A 149 -13.27 4.42 4.79
N GLY A 150 -14.03 4.60 5.88
CA GLY A 150 -13.71 4.04 7.19
C GLY A 150 -13.72 2.52 7.22
N GLU A 151 -14.52 1.87 6.38
CA GLU A 151 -14.55 0.41 6.24
C GLU A 151 -13.50 -0.14 5.26
N TYR A 152 -12.90 0.73 4.43
CA TYR A 152 -11.92 0.33 3.42
C TYR A 152 -10.50 0.17 4.00
N ARG A 153 -10.32 -0.96 4.69
CA ARG A 153 -9.08 -1.44 5.34
C ARG A 153 -7.86 -1.58 4.42
N TRP A 154 -8.04 -1.59 3.11
CA TRP A 154 -6.91 -1.65 2.16
C TRP A 154 -6.26 -0.30 1.90
N SER A 155 -6.48 0.67 2.79
CA SER A 155 -5.89 2.00 2.75
C SER A 155 -5.49 2.47 4.15
N SER A 156 -4.50 3.36 4.20
CA SER A 156 -4.08 4.06 5.44
C SER A 156 -5.08 5.12 5.94
N TYR A 157 -6.31 5.18 5.40
CA TYR A 157 -7.28 6.21 5.76
C TYR A 157 -7.65 6.18 7.25
N MET A 158 -7.84 4.97 7.81
CA MET A 158 -8.14 4.81 9.24
C MET A 158 -7.05 5.41 10.13
N ASP A 159 -5.77 5.15 9.82
CA ASP A 159 -4.63 5.69 10.57
C ASP A 159 -4.64 7.23 10.56
N TYR A 160 -5.02 7.85 9.43
CA TYR A 160 -5.17 9.31 9.30
C TYR A 160 -6.32 9.90 10.11
N THR A 161 -7.35 9.10 10.38
CA THR A 161 -8.49 9.50 11.22
C THR A 161 -8.30 9.13 12.69
N GLY A 162 -7.12 8.63 13.07
CA GLY A 162 -6.79 8.23 14.44
C GLY A 162 -7.33 6.85 14.84
N GLN A 163 -7.79 6.05 13.88
CA GLN A 163 -8.24 4.68 14.09
C GLN A 163 -7.14 3.71 13.66
N LYS A 164 -6.91 2.64 14.42
CA LYS A 164 -5.92 1.62 14.03
C LYS A 164 -6.49 0.78 12.90
N ASN A 165 -5.78 0.74 11.77
CA ASN A 165 -6.06 -0.17 10.66
C ASN A 165 -5.65 -1.62 10.96
#